data_AF-A0A2C6BS74-F1
#
_entry.id   AF-A0A2C6BS74-F1
#
_cell.length_a   1.000
_cell.length_b   1.000
_cell.length_c   1.000
_cell.angle_alpha   90.00
_cell.angle_beta   90.00
_cell.angle_gamma   90.00
#
_symmetry.space_group_name_H-M   'P 1'
#
loop_
_entity.id
_entity.type
_entity.pdbx_description
1 polymer ?
#
loop_
_entity_poly.entity_id
_entity_poly.type
_entity_poly.pdbx_seq_one_letter_code
_entity_poly.pdbx_strand_id
1 'polypeptide(L)'
;MGMETKNSYTVEEAANKMGCTLQAVREQIKAGKISGCTCIRKGKNWTYYIPKLAFDNHLRGTNALDIEAIKEAVKIAFKEVIEEMAKELVEKRLAQ
;
A
#
# COMPACT_ATOMS: atom_id res chain seq x y z
N MET A 1 7.83 -10.52 -28.37
CA MET A 1 8.19 -10.65 -26.95
C MET A 1 7.18 -9.87 -26.14
N GLY A 2 6.23 -10.56 -25.49
CA GLY A 2 5.16 -9.93 -24.72
C GLY A 2 5.74 -9.22 -23.50
N MET A 3 5.67 -7.89 -23.49
CA MET A 3 5.99 -7.10 -22.30
C MET A 3 4.79 -7.22 -21.36
N GLU A 4 4.90 -8.06 -20.34
CA GLU A 4 3.97 -8.03 -19.21
C GLU A 4 4.26 -6.79 -18.35
N THR A 5 3.94 -5.60 -18.86
CA THR A 5 3.98 -4.31 -18.13
C THR A 5 2.76 -4.15 -17.22
N LYS A 6 2.31 -5.20 -16.53
CA LYS A 6 1.03 -5.12 -15.82
C LYS A 6 1.10 -4.46 -14.45
N ASN A 7 2.30 -4.28 -13.85
CA ASN A 7 2.37 -3.77 -12.47
C ASN A 7 3.49 -2.75 -12.16
N SER A 8 3.95 -1.98 -13.15
CA SER A 8 4.92 -0.90 -12.94
C SER A 8 4.49 0.42 -13.59
N TYR A 9 4.90 1.54 -12.99
CA TYR A 9 4.89 2.87 -13.60
C TYR A 9 6.19 3.14 -14.35
N THR A 10 6.09 3.91 -15.42
CA THR A 10 7.19 4.64 -16.03
C THR A 10 7.58 5.84 -15.16
N VAL A 11 8.77 6.41 -15.40
CA VAL A 11 9.20 7.63 -14.70
C VAL A 11 8.28 8.82 -15.02
N GLU A 12 7.73 8.87 -16.25
CA GLU A 12 6.79 9.90 -16.69
C GLU A 12 5.45 9.81 -15.96
N GLU A 13 4.86 8.61 -15.86
CA GLU A 13 3.63 8.40 -15.10
C GLU A 13 3.82 8.71 -13.60
N ALA A 14 4.97 8.32 -13.04
CA ALA A 14 5.31 8.62 -11.65
C ALA A 14 5.45 10.14 -11.42
N ALA A 15 6.14 10.85 -12.31
CA ALA A 15 6.32 12.30 -12.24
C ALA A 15 4.98 13.04 -12.29
N ASN A 16 4.09 12.62 -13.20
CA ASN A 16 2.74 13.18 -13.32
C ASN A 16 1.93 12.97 -12.03
N LYS A 17 2.02 11.79 -11.40
CA LYS A 17 1.33 11.49 -10.14
C LYS A 17 1.89 12.26 -8.94
N MET A 18 3.20 12.52 -8.92
CA MET A 18 3.85 13.32 -7.87
C MET A 18 3.72 14.84 -8.09
N GLY A 19 3.27 15.28 -9.27
CA GLY A 19 3.30 16.69 -9.66
C GLY A 19 4.72 17.28 -9.68
N CYS A 20 5.73 16.47 -10.05
CA CYS A 20 7.13 16.86 -9.99
C CYS A 20 7.89 16.54 -11.29
N THR A 21 9.19 16.84 -11.34
CA THR A 21 10.01 16.59 -12.53
C THR A 21 10.48 15.13 -12.60
N LEU A 22 10.76 14.64 -13.81
CA LEU A 22 11.35 13.30 -14.03
C LEU A 22 12.64 13.08 -13.23
N GLN A 23 13.44 14.15 -13.07
CA GLN A 23 14.70 14.11 -12.34
C GLN A 23 14.45 13.90 -10.84
N ALA A 24 13.46 14.57 -10.26
CA ALA A 24 13.07 14.40 -8.86
C ALA A 24 12.65 12.94 -8.57
N VAL A 25 11.88 12.32 -9.46
CA VAL A 25 11.51 10.89 -9.33
C VAL A 25 12.75 9.99 -9.33
N ARG A 26 13.71 10.24 -10.22
CA ARG A 26 14.96 9.45 -10.29
C ARG A 26 15.81 9.61 -9.03
N GLU A 27 15.84 10.80 -8.44
CA GLU A 27 16.56 11.06 -7.19
C GLU A 27 15.92 10.33 -6.01
N GLN A 28 14.59 10.31 -5.91
CA GLN A 28 13.85 9.54 -4.90
C GLN A 28 14.15 8.03 -5.02
N ILE A 29 14.17 7.50 -6.24
CA ILE A 29 14.51 6.10 -6.51
C ILE A 29 15.96 5.81 -6.11
N LYS A 30 16.92 6.65 -6.52
CA LYS A 30 18.34 6.50 -6.17
C LYS A 30 18.59 6.60 -4.67
N ALA A 31 17.83 7.45 -3.97
CA ALA A 31 17.87 7.59 -2.52
C ALA A 31 17.16 6.43 -1.78
N GLY A 32 16.59 5.46 -2.49
CA GLY A 32 15.93 4.29 -1.90
C GLY A 32 14.61 4.62 -1.19
N LYS A 33 13.97 5.76 -1.51
CA LYS A 33 12.76 6.24 -0.83
C LYS A 33 11.49 5.52 -1.28
N ILE A 34 11.52 4.91 -2.47
CA ILE A 34 10.43 4.09 -3.01
C ILE A 34 10.93 2.64 -3.07
N SER A 35 10.38 1.78 -2.22
CA SER A 35 10.82 0.39 -2.08
C SER A 35 10.62 -0.43 -3.34
N GLY A 36 11.55 -1.34 -3.63
CA GLY A 36 11.43 -2.29 -4.73
C GLY A 36 11.62 -1.69 -6.13
N CYS A 37 11.98 -0.42 -6.23
CA CYS A 37 12.39 0.16 -7.50
C CYS A 37 13.71 -0.46 -7.97
N THR A 38 13.76 -0.84 -9.24
CA THR A 38 14.99 -1.31 -9.88
C THR A 38 15.26 -0.51 -11.15
N CYS A 39 16.50 -0.51 -11.61
CA CYS A 39 16.85 0.11 -12.88
C CYS A 39 17.82 -0.77 -13.65
N ILE A 40 17.71 -0.72 -14.97
CA ILE A 40 18.61 -1.39 -15.89
C ILE A 40 19.14 -0.36 -16.89
N ARG A 41 20.42 -0.44 -17.20
CA ARG A 41 21.02 0.37 -18.24
C ARG A 41 20.82 -0.32 -19.60
N LYS A 42 20.12 0.36 -20.51
CA LYS A 42 19.97 -0.06 -21.91
C LYS A 42 20.72 0.91 -22.80
N GLY A 43 21.96 0.56 -23.14
CA GLY A 43 22.88 1.42 -23.88
C GLY A 43 23.24 2.70 -23.12
N LYS A 44 22.91 3.86 -23.70
CA LYS A 44 23.11 5.18 -23.07
C LYS A 44 22.00 5.56 -22.08
N ASN A 45 20.85 4.89 -22.13
CA ASN A 45 19.67 5.26 -21.37
C ASN A 45 19.45 4.34 -20.16
N TRP A 46 18.85 4.88 -19.10
CA TRP A 46 18.40 4.14 -17.93
C TRP A 46 16.90 3.86 -18.04
N THR A 47 16.52 2.59 -17.89
CA THR A 47 15.12 2.18 -17.76
C THR A 47 14.86 1.87 -16.29
N TYR A 48 13.76 2.41 -15.75
CA TYR A 48 13.36 2.22 -14.36
C TYR A 48 12.11 1.35 -14.30
N TYR A 49 12.07 0.43 -13.35
CA TYR A 49 10.91 -0.36 -12.99
C TYR A 49 10.41 0.12 -11.63
N ILE A 50 9.27 0.82 -11.64
CA ILE A 50 8.67 1.42 -10.45
C ILE A 50 7.41 0.60 -10.09
N PRO A 51 7.41 -0.25 -9.05
CA PRO A 51 6.23 -1.05 -8.72
C PRO A 51 5.03 -0.16 -8.35
N LYS A 52 3.88 -0.35 -9.00
CA LYS A 52 2.69 0.52 -8.79
C LYS A 52 2.26 0.56 -7.33
N LEU A 53 2.14 -0.60 -6.69
CA LEU A 53 1.72 -0.71 -5.29
C LEU A 53 2.67 0.03 -4.34
N ALA A 54 3.99 -0.19 -4.48
CA ALA A 54 4.97 0.46 -3.62
C ALA A 54 4.99 1.99 -3.82
N PHE A 55 4.81 2.43 -5.06
CA PHE A 55 4.74 3.84 -5.41
C PHE A 55 3.47 4.51 -4.89
N ASP A 56 2.30 3.89 -5.10
CA ASP A 56 1.03 4.41 -4.58
C ASP A 56 1.03 4.47 -3.04
N ASN A 57 1.65 3.50 -2.36
CA ASN A 57 1.85 3.55 -0.91
C ASN A 57 2.79 4.68 -0.50
N HIS A 58 3.88 4.90 -1.24
CA HIS A 58 4.77 6.04 -1.02
C HIS A 58 4.03 7.38 -1.18
N LEU A 59 3.16 7.52 -2.18
CA LEU A 59 2.34 8.72 -2.38
C LEU A 59 1.34 8.96 -1.24
N ARG A 60 0.71 7.89 -0.74
CA ARG A 60 -0.21 7.98 0.40
C ARG A 60 0.51 8.26 1.72
N GLY A 61 1.83 8.09 1.76
CA GLY A 61 2.66 8.28 2.95
C GLY A 61 2.45 7.18 3.99
N THR A 62 3.25 7.20 5.07
CA THR A 62 3.18 6.25 6.19
C THR A 62 1.84 6.30 6.96
N ASN A 63 1.00 7.29 6.68
CA ASN A 63 -0.32 7.49 7.30
C ASN A 63 -1.48 6.90 6.48
N ALA A 64 -1.21 6.07 5.46
CA ALA A 64 -2.23 5.45 4.61
C ALA A 64 -2.99 4.28 5.27
N LEU A 65 -2.64 3.92 6.50
CA LEU A 65 -3.55 3.17 7.35
C LEU A 65 -4.57 4.19 7.84
N ASP A 66 -5.76 4.18 7.24
CA ASP A 66 -6.87 4.97 7.74
C ASP A 66 -7.18 4.49 9.16
N ILE A 67 -6.61 5.21 10.13
CA ILE A 67 -6.71 4.88 11.55
C ILE A 67 -8.18 4.83 11.98
N GLU A 68 -9.05 5.62 11.33
CA GLU A 68 -10.50 5.57 11.56
C GLU A 68 -11.07 4.24 11.06
N ALA A 69 -10.75 3.83 9.83
CA ALA A 69 -11.20 2.54 9.29
C ALA A 69 -10.68 1.34 10.11
N ILE A 70 -9.46 1.41 10.63
CA ILE A 70 -8.90 0.36 11.50
C ILE A 70 -9.61 0.35 12.85
N LYS A 71 -9.84 1.52 13.45
CA LYS A 71 -10.61 1.63 14.71
C LYS A 71 -12.01 1.08 14.54
N GLU A 72 -12.66 1.36 13.41
CA GLU A 72 -14.00 0.86 13.11
C GLU A 72 -14.02 -0.66 12.94
N ALA A 73 -13.09 -1.21 12.15
CA ALA A 73 -12.94 -2.65 11.98
C ALA A 73 -12.67 -3.38 13.31
N VAL A 74 -11.81 -2.82 14.17
CA VAL A 74 -11.51 -3.39 15.50
C VAL A 74 -12.73 -3.32 16.42
N LYS A 75 -13.50 -2.22 16.40
CA LYS A 75 -14.73 -2.10 17.20
C LYS A 75 -15.77 -3.14 16.79
N ILE A 76 -15.95 -3.36 15.50
CA ILE A 76 -16.90 -4.35 14.97
C ILE A 76 -16.49 -5.75 15.43
N ALA A 77 -15.22 -6.13 15.22
CA ALA A 77 -14.72 -7.44 15.62
C ALA A 77 -14.85 -7.69 17.14
N PHE A 78 -14.55 -6.68 17.98
CA PHE A 78 -14.72 -6.82 19.43
C PHE A 78 -16.19 -6.95 19.84
N LYS A 79 -17.11 -6.25 19.16
CA LYS A 79 -18.53 -6.31 19.48
C LYS A 79 -19.10 -7.71 19.24
N GLU A 80 -18.76 -8.34 18.12
CA GLU A 80 -19.23 -9.70 17.78
C GLU A 80 -18.76 -10.72 18.81
N VAL A 81 -17.48 -10.66 19.22
CA VAL A 81 -16.92 -11.54 20.25
C VAL A 81 -17.62 -11.36 21.61
N ILE A 82 -17.89 -10.10 22.01
CA ILE A 82 -18.60 -9.82 23.26
C ILE A 82 -20.04 -10.35 23.20
N GLU A 83 -20.73 -10.21 22.06
CA GLU A 83 -22.09 -10.71 21.89
C GLU A 83 -22.16 -12.24 21.95
N GLU A 84 -21.19 -12.95 21.37
CA GLU A 84 -21.07 -14.41 21.48
C GLU A 84 -20.83 -14.85 22.92
N MET A 85 -19.86 -14.23 23.61
CA MET A 85 -19.57 -14.52 25.02
C MET A 85 -20.78 -14.24 25.93
N ALA A 86 -21.52 -13.16 25.66
CA ALA A 86 -22.71 -12.80 26.40
C ALA A 86 -23.84 -13.82 26.20
N LYS A 87 -24.06 -14.30 24.97
CA LYS A 87 -25.04 -15.37 24.68
C LYS A 87 -24.68 -16.67 25.40
N GLU A 88 -23.43 -17.12 25.32
CA GLU A 88 -23.00 -18.33 26.02
C GLU A 88 -23.22 -18.23 27.53
N LEU A 89 -22.95 -17.07 28.13
CA LEU A 89 -23.16 -16.84 29.55
C LEU A 89 -24.65 -16.88 29.92
N VAL A 90 -25.53 -16.32 29.09
CA VAL A 90 -26.98 -16.34 29.31
C VAL A 90 -27.53 -17.76 29.16
N GLU A 91 -27.12 -18.51 28.14
CA GLU A 91 -27.53 -19.90 27.94
C GLU A 91 -27.08 -20.80 29.11
N LYS A 92 -25.84 -20.66 29.57
CA LYS A 92 -25.33 -21.37 30.75
C LYS A 92 -26.10 -21.05 32.03
N ARG A 93 -26.62 -19.82 32.16
CA ARG A 93 -27.41 -19.37 33.32
C ARG A 93 -28.86 -19.85 33.28
N LEU A 94 -29.44 -19.98 32.09
CA LEU A 94 -30.81 -20.47 31.88
C LEU A 94 -30.92 -22.00 31.95
N ALA A 95 -29.80 -22.71 31.78
CA ALA A 95 -29.71 -24.17 31.87
C ALA A 95 -29.46 -24.70 33.30
N GLN A 96 -29.33 -23.82 34.30
CA GLN A 96 -29.23 -24.14 35.74
C GLN A 96 -30.59 -23.92 36.43
#